data_AF-A0A6N2R6H6-F1
#
_entry.id   AF-A0A6N2R6H6-F1
#
_cell.length_a   1.000
_cell.length_b   1.000
_cell.length_c   1.000
_cell.angle_alpha   90.00
_cell.angle_beta   90.00
_cell.angle_gamma   90.00
#
_symmetry.space_group_name_H-M   'P 1'
#
loop_
_entity.id
_entity.type
_entity.pdbx_description
1 polymer ?
#
loop_
_entity_poly.entity_id
_entity_poly.type
_entity_poly.pdbx_seq_one_letter_code
_entity_poly.pdbx_strand_id
1 'polypeptide(L)'
;MAIQTTNLGLTLPSYEDAADIAVLSQNFEKIDVAAAQAAAAYRFTQVLLAELESRLSTLELKYGTNVTGNPFSVGFDALTGLEVAGVWNQPYARVEF
;
A
#
# COMPACT_ATOMS: atom_id res chain seq x y z
N MET A 1 3.20 37.75 -52.44
CA MET A 1 1.93 37.02 -52.21
C MET A 1 1.72 36.99 -50.71
N ALA A 2 0.95 37.94 -50.16
CA ALA A 2 0.78 38.11 -48.71
C ALA A 2 -0.48 37.35 -48.28
N ILE A 3 -0.32 36.43 -47.33
CA ILE A 3 -1.43 35.67 -46.76
C ILE A 3 -2.12 36.61 -45.75
N GLN A 4 -3.32 37.08 -46.10
CA GLN A 4 -4.20 37.79 -45.17
C GLN A 4 -4.81 36.75 -44.23
N THR A 5 -4.38 36.74 -42.97
CA THR A 5 -5.04 35.98 -41.92
C THR A 5 -6.23 36.81 -41.42
N THR A 6 -7.44 36.42 -41.80
CA THR A 6 -8.68 37.05 -41.36
C THR A 6 -8.86 36.80 -39.88
N ASN A 7 -8.51 37.76 -39.03
CA ASN A 7 -8.75 37.68 -37.59
C ASN A 7 -10.25 37.73 -37.32
N LEU A 8 -10.74 36.75 -36.55
CA LEU A 8 -12.14 36.36 -36.39
C LEU A 8 -13.03 37.34 -35.59
N GLY A 9 -12.77 38.66 -35.63
CA GLY A 9 -13.63 39.68 -35.02
C GLY A 9 -13.85 39.55 -33.49
N LEU A 10 -13.09 38.69 -32.81
CA LEU A 10 -13.11 38.57 -31.37
C LEU A 10 -12.10 39.57 -30.80
N THR A 11 -12.58 40.59 -30.09
CA THR A 11 -11.73 41.41 -29.22
C THR A 11 -11.35 40.54 -28.01
N LEU A 12 -10.31 39.73 -28.18
CA LEU A 12 -9.60 39.16 -27.04
C LEU A 12 -9.07 40.33 -26.20
N PRO A 13 -9.11 40.28 -24.86
CA PRO A 13 -8.44 41.28 -24.04
C PRO A 13 -7.03 41.44 -24.60
N SER A 14 -6.74 42.64 -25.09
CA SER A 14 -5.47 42.93 -25.71
C SER A 14 -4.43 42.84 -24.60
N TYR A 15 -3.65 41.78 -24.60
CA TYR A 15 -2.36 41.79 -23.92
C TYR A 15 -1.52 42.73 -24.77
N GLU A 16 -1.62 44.03 -24.48
CA GLU A 16 -1.18 45.12 -25.38
C GLU A 16 0.33 45.23 -25.48
N ASP A 17 1.06 44.58 -24.56
CA ASP A 17 2.51 44.54 -24.54
C ASP A 17 3.04 43.09 -24.63
N ALA A 18 4.17 42.92 -25.34
CA ALA A 18 4.93 41.67 -25.36
C ALA A 18 5.33 41.22 -23.94
N ALA A 19 5.46 42.18 -23.01
CA ALA A 19 5.68 41.93 -21.60
C ALA A 19 4.52 41.14 -20.96
N ASP A 20 3.27 41.48 -21.26
CA ASP A 20 2.10 40.81 -20.68
C ASP A 20 1.97 39.37 -21.20
N ILE A 21 2.22 39.17 -22.49
CA ILE A 21 2.24 37.83 -23.11
C ILE A 21 3.34 36.96 -22.49
N ALA A 22 4.53 37.52 -22.23
CA ALA A 22 5.62 36.80 -21.58
C ALA A 22 5.27 36.39 -20.15
N VAL A 23 4.60 37.27 -19.40
CA VAL A 23 4.13 36.97 -18.03
C VAL A 23 3.10 35.85 -18.03
N LEU A 24 2.13 35.87 -18.94
CA LEU A 24 1.17 34.76 -19.08
C LEU A 24 1.85 33.44 -19.41
N SER A 25 2.76 33.44 -20.39
CA SER A 25 3.50 32.24 -20.78
C SER A 25 4.28 31.67 -19.59
N GLN A 26 4.92 32.53 -18.80
CA GLN A 26 5.62 32.12 -17.60
C GLN A 26 4.65 31.57 -16.53
N ASN A 27 3.46 32.14 -16.39
CA ASN A 27 2.46 31.65 -15.46
C ASN A 27 1.91 30.28 -15.88
N PHE A 28 1.68 30.05 -17.17
CA PHE A 28 1.29 28.73 -17.68
C PHE A 28 2.36 27.68 -17.38
N GLU A 29 3.63 27.99 -17.65
CA GLU A 29 4.74 27.07 -17.35
C GLU A 29 4.85 26.77 -15.84
N LYS A 30 4.71 27.80 -14.99
CA LYS A 30 4.69 27.62 -13.53
C LYS A 30 3.55 26.70 -13.07
N ILE A 31 2.37 26.83 -13.68
CA ILE A 31 1.22 25.99 -13.35
C ILE A 31 1.48 24.54 -13.76
N ASP A 32 2.04 24.30 -14.95
CA ASP A 32 2.36 22.94 -15.42
C ASP A 32 3.40 22.26 -14.52
N VAL A 33 4.45 22.99 -14.13
CA VAL A 33 5.47 22.48 -13.20
C VAL A 33 4.85 22.18 -11.83
N ALA A 34 4.01 23.06 -11.31
CA ALA A 34 3.33 22.85 -10.03
C ALA A 34 2.39 21.64 -10.08
N ALA A 35 1.65 21.46 -11.17
CA ALA A 35 0.76 20.32 -11.37
C ALA A 35 1.54 19.00 -11.43
N ALA A 36 2.68 18.97 -12.14
CA ALA A 36 3.55 17.80 -12.21
C ALA A 36 4.13 17.43 -10.83
N GLN A 37 4.57 18.42 -10.05
CA GLN A 37 5.09 18.21 -8.70
C GLN A 37 4.00 17.68 -7.75
N ALA A 38 2.79 18.26 -7.80
CA ALA A 38 1.65 17.78 -7.00
C ALA A 38 1.29 16.32 -7.34
N ALA A 39 1.26 15.98 -8.63
CA ALA A 39 1.00 14.61 -9.09
C ALA A 39 2.09 13.64 -8.62
N ALA A 40 3.36 14.03 -8.64
CA ALA A 40 4.46 13.22 -8.13
C ALA A 40 4.37 13.00 -6.62
N ALA A 41 4.10 14.06 -5.85
CA ALA A 41 3.90 13.97 -4.41
C ALA A 41 2.72 13.06 -4.05
N TYR A 42 1.59 13.18 -4.76
CA TYR A 42 0.43 12.31 -4.55
C TYR A 42 0.76 10.83 -4.81
N ARG A 43 1.46 10.52 -5.92
CA ARG A 43 1.89 9.15 -6.23
C ARG A 43 2.84 8.61 -5.17
N PHE A 44 3.79 9.42 -4.70
CA PHE A 44 4.71 9.03 -3.64
C PHE A 44 3.97 8.66 -2.35
N THR A 45 2.98 9.46 -1.94
CA THR A 45 2.14 9.15 -0.78
C THR A 45 1.36 7.84 -0.95
N GLN A 46 0.81 7.58 -2.14
CA GLN A 46 0.09 6.34 -2.42
C GLN A 46 1.01 5.10 -2.32
N VAL A 47 2.25 5.22 -2.79
CA VAL A 47 3.25 4.14 -2.66
C VAL A 47 3.59 3.88 -1.19
N LEU A 48 3.83 4.94 -0.41
CA LEU A 48 4.10 4.79 1.02
C LEU A 48 2.92 4.18 1.78
N LEU A 49 1.68 4.57 1.44
CA LEU A 49 0.48 4.01 2.04
C LEU A 49 0.36 2.51 1.75
N ALA A 50 0.54 2.11 0.49
CA ALA A 50 0.50 0.69 0.09
C ALA A 50 1.57 -0.15 0.82
N GLU A 51 2.77 0.42 1.04
CA GLU A 51 3.81 -0.25 1.81
C GLU A 51 3.44 -0.41 3.30
N LEU A 52 2.87 0.64 3.90
CA LEU A 52 2.38 0.59 5.28
C LEU A 52 1.25 -0.43 5.45
N GLU A 53 0.31 -0.49 4.51
CA GLU A 53 -0.79 -1.47 4.50
C GLU A 53 -0.26 -2.91 4.43
N SER A 54 0.72 -3.19 3.57
CA SER A 54 1.34 -4.52 3.47
C SER A 54 2.03 -4.93 4.78
N ARG A 55 2.75 -4.00 5.41
CA ARG A 55 3.42 -4.23 6.70
C ARG A 55 2.42 -4.44 7.83
N LEU A 56 1.33 -3.67 7.84
CA LEU A 56 0.24 -3.82 8.80
C LEU A 56 -0.42 -5.20 8.66
N SER A 57 -0.80 -5.59 7.44
CA SER A 57 -1.37 -6.90 7.16
C SER A 57 -0.46 -8.06 7.62
N THR A 58 0.86 -7.90 7.43
CA THR A 58 1.84 -8.88 7.92
C THR A 58 1.87 -8.95 9.47
N LEU A 59 1.76 -7.81 10.15
CA LEU A 59 1.69 -7.78 11.63
C LEU A 59 0.39 -8.39 12.13
N GLU A 60 -0.73 -8.06 11.49
CA GLU A 60 -2.04 -8.65 11.79
C GLU A 60 -2.02 -10.16 11.61
N LEU A 61 -1.35 -10.68 10.57
CA LEU A 61 -1.17 -12.11 10.40
C LEU A 61 -0.33 -12.73 11.54
N LYS A 62 0.79 -12.11 11.91
CA LYS A 62 1.71 -12.63 12.94
C LYS A 62 1.13 -12.61 14.36
N TYR A 63 0.35 -11.58 14.70
CA TYR A 63 -0.07 -11.31 16.08
C TYR A 63 -1.58 -11.33 16.27
N GLY A 64 -2.36 -11.13 15.20
CA GLY A 64 -3.82 -11.24 15.21
C GLY A 64 -4.31 -12.68 15.01
N THR A 65 -3.46 -13.58 14.52
CA THR A 65 -3.75 -15.02 14.53
C THR A 65 -3.08 -15.67 15.73
N ASN A 66 -3.89 -16.29 16.59
CA ASN A 66 -3.36 -17.23 17.56
C ASN A 66 -3.04 -18.53 16.81
N VAL A 67 -1.82 -18.68 16.31
CA VAL A 67 -1.32 -19.99 15.85
C VAL A 67 -1.02 -20.84 17.09
N THR A 68 -2.05 -21.16 17.86
CA THR A 68 -1.98 -22.21 18.88
C THR A 68 -1.81 -23.54 18.17
N GLY A 69 -0.54 -23.90 17.97
CA GLY A 69 -0.14 -25.21 17.50
C GLY A 69 -0.03 -25.31 15.99
N ASN A 70 1.16 -25.64 15.53
CA ASN A 70 1.23 -26.75 14.58
C ASN A 70 1.15 -28.02 15.45
N PRO A 71 -0.03 -28.65 15.68
CA PRO A 71 -0.07 -29.91 16.38
C PRO A 71 0.53 -30.95 15.44
N PHE A 72 1.84 -31.14 15.51
CA PHE A 72 2.41 -32.35 14.97
C PHE A 72 1.94 -33.48 15.89
N SER A 73 0.98 -34.27 15.42
CA SER A 73 0.64 -35.52 16.10
C SER A 73 1.71 -36.54 15.76
N VAL A 74 2.53 -36.90 16.75
CA VAL A 74 3.37 -38.09 16.68
C VAL A 74 2.50 -39.26 17.14
N GLY A 75 2.10 -40.12 16.21
CA GLY A 75 1.55 -41.43 16.51
C GLY A 75 2.67 -42.44 16.66
N PHE A 76 2.67 -43.22 17.73
CA PHE A 76 3.52 -44.40 17.82
C PHE A 76 2.79 -45.58 17.19
N ASP A 77 3.46 -46.32 16.30
CA ASP A 77 2.93 -47.55 15.69
C ASP A 77 2.77 -48.67 16.74
N ALA A 78 3.63 -48.65 17.77
CA ALA A 78 3.52 -49.53 18.94
C ALA A 78 4.05 -48.84 20.21
N LEU A 79 3.43 -49.11 21.35
CA LEU A 79 3.90 -48.69 22.68
C LEU A 79 4.92 -49.67 23.27
N THR A 80 5.45 -50.60 22.48
CA THR A 80 6.41 -51.61 22.93
C THR A 80 7.70 -50.93 23.40
N GLY A 81 8.04 -51.12 24.67
CA GLY A 81 9.22 -50.51 25.29
C GLY A 81 8.99 -49.11 25.86
N LEU A 82 7.77 -48.57 25.81
CA LEU A 82 7.42 -47.33 26.51
C LEU A 82 7.16 -47.62 28.00
N GLU A 83 8.00 -47.08 28.87
CA GLU A 83 7.79 -47.08 30.31
C GLU A 83 7.06 -45.78 30.71
N VAL A 84 5.83 -45.92 31.23
CA VAL A 84 5.03 -44.78 31.71
C VAL A 84 5.00 -44.83 33.24
N ALA A 85 5.59 -43.83 33.89
CA ALA A 85 5.52 -43.66 35.34
C ALA A 85 4.30 -42.83 35.74
N GLY A 86 3.51 -43.29 36.71
CA GLY A 86 2.35 -42.57 37.24
C GLY A 86 1.36 -43.49 37.96
N VAL A 87 0.24 -42.94 38.42
CA VAL A 87 -0.83 -43.73 39.05
C VAL A 87 -1.89 -44.06 38.01
N TRP A 88 -2.24 -45.34 37.87
CA TRP A 88 -3.32 -45.76 36.99
C TRP A 88 -4.68 -45.35 37.55
N ASN A 89 -5.41 -44.50 36.82
CA ASN A 89 -6.78 -44.12 37.14
C ASN A 89 -7.76 -45.02 36.35
N GLN A 90 -8.29 -46.03 37.05
CA GLN A 90 -9.12 -47.07 36.45
C GLN A 90 -10.49 -46.57 35.91
N PRO A 91 -11.23 -45.67 36.60
CA PRO A 91 -12.46 -45.07 36.05
C PRO A 91 -12.27 -44.25 34.76
N TYR A 92 -11.15 -43.53 34.64
CA TYR A 92 -10.90 -42.63 33.50
C TYR A 92 -9.98 -43.24 32.43
N ALA A 93 -9.53 -44.48 32.63
CA ALA A 93 -8.63 -45.22 31.74
C ALA A 93 -7.39 -44.41 31.31
N ARG A 94 -6.78 -43.69 32.25
CA ARG A 94 -5.62 -42.82 31.99
C ARG A 94 -4.62 -42.86 33.14
N VAL A 95 -3.37 -42.54 32.84
CA VAL A 95 -2.31 -42.33 33.85
C VAL A 95 -2.36 -40.89 34.35
N GLU A 96 -2.27 -40.69 35.66
CA GLU A 96 -2.24 -39.38 36.31
C GLU A 96 -0.87 -39.11 36.96
N PHE A 97 -0.46 -37.83 36.97
CA PHE A 97 0.84 -37.32 37.44
C PHE A 97 0.65 -36.35 38.61
#